data_AF-A0A554JF50-F1
#
_entry.id   AF-A0A554JF50-F1
#
_cell.length_a   1.000
_cell.length_b   1.000
_cell.length_c   1.000
_cell.angle_alpha   90.00
_cell.angle_beta   90.00
_cell.angle_gamma   90.00
#
_symmetry.space_group_name_H-M   'P 1'
#
loop_
_entity.id
_entity.type
_entity.pdbx_description
1 polymer ?
#
loop_
_entity_poly.entity_id
_entity_poly.type
_entity_poly.pdbx_seq_one_letter_code
_entity_poly.pdbx_strand_id
1 'polypeptide(L)'
;MEPNATQTSENRPAGPVIGAVIIILILVVGALYFWGAKLNKEANQTPEDILNAEDQTLNELQTQGTSDEVVDINTDLNATVLDGLDADLQSIDKELAK
;
A
#
# COMPACT_ATOMS: atom_id res chain seq x y z
N MET A 1 -37.48 30.28 53.50
CA MET A 1 -36.67 30.93 52.46
C MET A 1 -35.76 29.87 51.90
N GLU A 2 -36.16 29.22 50.81
CA GLU A 2 -35.32 28.20 50.16
C GLU A 2 -34.46 28.87 49.08
N PRO A 3 -33.18 28.51 48.95
CA PRO A 3 -32.32 29.09 47.93
C PRO A 3 -32.61 28.40 46.59
N ASN A 4 -32.96 29.20 45.58
CA ASN A 4 -33.06 28.76 44.19
C ASN A 4 -31.65 28.47 43.65
N ALA A 5 -31.31 27.20 43.45
CA ALA A 5 -30.08 26.80 42.79
C ALA A 5 -30.24 27.02 41.28
N THR A 6 -29.68 28.11 40.77
CA THR A 6 -29.58 28.41 39.34
C THR A 6 -28.78 27.31 38.65
N GLN A 7 -29.46 26.49 37.86
CA GLN A 7 -28.83 25.51 36.99
C GLN A 7 -28.13 26.23 35.83
N THR A 8 -26.81 26.35 35.92
CA THR A 8 -25.97 26.83 34.81
C THR A 8 -25.87 25.72 33.75
N SER A 9 -26.62 25.87 32.66
CA SER A 9 -26.43 25.07 31.45
C SER A 9 -25.08 25.42 30.81
N GLU A 10 -24.12 24.51 30.94
CA GLU A 10 -22.78 24.62 30.37
C GLU A 10 -22.86 24.46 28.84
N ASN A 11 -22.91 25.58 28.12
CA ASN A 11 -22.87 25.59 26.66
C ASN A 11 -21.47 25.20 26.18
N ARG A 12 -21.25 23.92 25.90
CA ARG A 12 -20.01 23.46 25.26
C ARG A 12 -19.89 24.08 23.86
N PRO A 13 -18.75 24.69 23.51
CA PRO A 13 -18.57 25.25 22.18
C PRO A 13 -18.59 24.12 21.14
N ALA A 14 -19.66 24.06 20.34
CA ALA A 14 -19.85 23.04 19.32
C ALA A 14 -18.96 23.24 18.08
N GLY A 15 -18.39 24.44 17.89
CA GLY A 15 -17.58 24.80 16.73
C GLY A 15 -16.37 23.89 16.48
N PRO A 16 -15.50 23.66 17.49
CA PRO A 16 -14.36 22.74 17.35
C PRO A 16 -14.78 21.29 17.04
N VAL A 17 -15.89 20.84 17.63
CA VAL A 17 -16.42 19.48 17.40
C VAL A 17 -16.87 19.31 15.95
N ILE A 18 -17.63 20.29 15.44
CA ILE A 18 -18.10 20.30 14.05
C ILE A 18 -16.92 20.39 13.08
N GLY A 19 -15.92 21.22 13.38
CA GLY A 19 -14.69 21.30 12.58
C GLY A 19 -13.93 19.97 12.52
N ALA A 20 -13.78 19.28 13.65
CA ALA A 20 -13.14 17.98 13.71
C ALA A 20 -13.88 16.93 12.87
N VAL A 21 -15.22 16.91 12.91
CA VAL A 21 -16.03 15.99 12.10
C VAL A 21 -15.81 16.22 10.60
N ILE A 22 -15.75 17.46 10.15
CA ILE A 22 -15.51 17.79 8.73
C ILE A 22 -14.13 17.30 8.29
N ILE A 23 -13.09 17.54 9.10
CA ILE A 23 -11.73 17.08 8.80
C ILE A 23 -11.70 15.54 8.69
N ILE A 24 -12.33 14.83 9.63
CA ILE A 24 -12.39 13.36 9.60
C ILE A 24 -13.08 12.87 8.32
N LEU A 25 -14.19 13.49 7.91
CA LEU A 25 -14.88 13.11 6.67
C LEU A 25 -13.99 13.29 5.43
N ILE A 26 -13.24 14.39 5.35
CA ILE A 26 -12.29 14.63 4.26
C ILE A 26 -11.18 13.57 4.26
N LEU A 27 -10.64 13.22 5.43
CA LEU A 27 -9.61 12.19 5.54
C LEU A 27 -10.13 10.80 5.12
N VAL A 28 -11.35 10.44 5.52
CA VAL A 28 -11.97 9.18 5.12
C VAL A 28 -12.18 9.13 3.61
N VAL A 29 -12.71 10.20 3.00
CA VAL A 29 -12.89 10.27 1.54
C VAL A 29 -11.55 10.23 0.81
N GLY A 30 -10.54 10.94 1.31
CA GLY A 30 -9.18 10.92 0.74
C GLY A 30 -8.55 9.53 0.80
N ALA A 31 -8.70 8.84 1.94
CA ALA A 31 -8.22 7.47 2.11
C ALA A 31 -8.94 6.48 1.18
N LEU A 32 -10.27 6.57 1.08
CA LEU A 32 -11.07 5.73 0.19
C LEU A 32 -10.76 5.99 -1.29
N TYR A 33 -10.54 7.25 -1.68
CA TYR A 33 -10.16 7.63 -3.03
C TYR A 33 -8.79 7.04 -3.42
N PHE A 34 -7.79 7.21 -2.54
CA PHE A 34 -6.45 6.68 -2.79
C PHE A 34 -6.43 5.14 -2.83
N TRP A 35 -7.13 4.49 -1.91
CA TRP A 35 -7.20 3.03 -1.86
C TRP A 35 -7.99 2.44 -3.03
N GLY A 36 -9.12 3.05 -3.41
CA GLY A 36 -9.92 2.63 -4.57
C GLY A 36 -9.17 2.80 -5.89
N ALA A 37 -8.42 3.89 -6.05
CA ALA A 37 -7.59 4.11 -7.25
C ALA A 37 -6.45 3.09 -7.35
N LYS A 38 -5.83 2.71 -6.23
CA LYS A 38 -4.79 1.66 -6.21
C LYS A 38 -5.37 0.30 -6.60
N LEU A 39 -6.50 -0.09 -6.01
CA LEU A 39 -7.14 -1.39 -6.27
C LEU A 39 -7.58 -1.54 -7.73
N ASN A 40 -8.04 -0.45 -8.36
CA ASN A 40 -8.50 -0.48 -9.74
C ASN A 40 -7.36 -0.53 -10.76
N LYS A 41 -6.14 -0.09 -10.39
CA LYS A 41 -4.94 -0.21 -11.23
C LYS A 41 -4.43 -1.65 -11.29
N GLU A 42 -4.41 -2.35 -10.14
CA GLU A 42 -3.98 -3.74 -10.07
C GLU A 42 -5.01 -4.70 -10.72
N ALA A 43 -6.28 -4.31 -10.80
CA ALA A 43 -7.35 -5.10 -11.42
C ALA A 43 -7.46 -4.96 -12.95
N ASN A 44 -6.87 -3.91 -13.56
CA ASN A 44 -7.02 -3.59 -14.99
C ASN A 44 -5.72 -3.67 -15.78
N GLN A 45 -4.68 -4.33 -15.27
CA GLN A 45 -3.49 -4.60 -16.10
C GLN A 45 -3.90 -5.49 -17.26
N THR A 46 -3.69 -5.00 -18.49
CA THR A 46 -3.88 -5.82 -19.68
C THR A 46 -2.68 -6.77 -19.83
N PRO A 47 -2.80 -7.89 -20.56
CA PRO A 47 -1.64 -8.72 -20.87
C PRO A 47 -0.54 -7.94 -21.60
N GLU A 48 -0.92 -6.94 -22.40
CA GLU A 48 0.02 -6.04 -23.07
C GLU A 48 0.79 -5.17 -22.06
N ASP A 49 0.15 -4.73 -20.98
CA ASP A 49 0.82 -3.97 -19.91
C ASP A 49 1.80 -4.85 -19.11
N ILE A 50 1.46 -6.14 -18.91
CA ILE A 50 2.33 -7.10 -18.22
C ILE A 50 3.58 -7.41 -19.07
N LEU A 51 3.40 -7.66 -20.37
CA LEU A 51 4.51 -7.97 -21.29
C LEU A 51 5.45 -6.79 -21.53
N ASN A 52 4.95 -5.55 -21.41
CA ASN A 52 5.76 -4.35 -21.58
C ASN A 52 6.29 -3.76 -20.25
N ALA A 53 5.92 -4.35 -19.11
CA ALA A 53 6.48 -3.96 -17.83
C ALA A 53 7.93 -4.43 -17.72
N GLU A 54 8.78 -3.58 -17.15
CA GLU A 54 10.16 -3.96 -16.83
C GLU A 54 10.12 -4.95 -15.66
N ASP A 55 10.67 -6.16 -15.87
CA ASP A 55 10.79 -7.19 -14.84
C ASP A 55 12.02 -6.89 -13.97
N GLN A 56 11.79 -6.09 -12.92
CA GLN A 56 12.83 -5.70 -11.98
C GLN A 56 13.38 -6.91 -11.21
N THR A 57 12.52 -7.87 -10.86
CA THR A 57 12.90 -9.11 -10.16
C THR A 57 13.87 -9.92 -11.03
N LEU A 58 13.59 -10.07 -12.32
CA LEU A 58 14.50 -10.74 -13.26
C LEU A 58 15.83 -10.00 -13.38
N ASN A 59 15.81 -8.68 -13.49
CA ASN A 59 17.03 -7.87 -13.57
C ASN A 59 17.91 -8.06 -12.33
N GLU A 60 17.31 -8.09 -11.14
CA GLU A 60 18.04 -8.32 -9.88
C GLU A 60 18.64 -9.73 -9.83
N LEU A 61 17.87 -10.76 -10.21
CA LEU A 61 18.34 -12.14 -10.24
C LEU A 61 19.47 -12.38 -11.26
N GLN A 62 19.53 -11.60 -12.33
CA GLN A 62 20.60 -11.66 -13.34
C GLN A 62 21.94 -11.07 -12.86
N THR A 63 21.98 -10.35 -11.73
CA THR A 63 23.21 -9.72 -11.23
C THR A 63 24.10 -10.64 -10.38
N GLN A 64 23.76 -11.92 -10.27
CA GLN A 64 24.55 -12.91 -9.54
C GLN A 64 25.95 -13.11 -10.13
N GLY A 65 26.92 -13.43 -9.27
CA GLY A 65 28.29 -13.71 -9.66
C GLY A 65 28.44 -14.99 -10.48
N THR A 66 29.59 -15.11 -11.15
CA THR A 66 29.99 -16.31 -11.92
C THR A 66 31.14 -17.08 -11.26
N SER A 67 31.46 -16.74 -10.00
CA SER A 67 32.60 -17.30 -9.29
C SER A 67 32.24 -18.61 -8.61
N ASP A 68 33.15 -19.58 -8.65
CA ASP A 68 33.01 -20.86 -7.96
C ASP A 68 33.69 -20.86 -6.56
N GLU A 69 34.20 -19.70 -6.13
CA GLU A 69 34.78 -19.54 -4.80
C GLU A 69 33.69 -19.50 -3.72
N VAL A 70 33.93 -20.22 -2.62
CA VAL A 70 32.92 -20.38 -1.55
C VAL A 70 32.50 -19.05 -0.92
N VAL A 71 33.43 -18.09 -0.81
CA VAL A 71 33.15 -16.76 -0.25
C VAL A 71 32.21 -15.97 -1.17
N ASP A 72 32.41 -16.09 -2.48
CA ASP A 72 31.63 -15.37 -3.48
C ASP A 72 30.21 -15.96 -3.55
N ILE A 73 30.08 -17.29 -3.52
CA ILE A 73 28.77 -17.97 -3.46
C ILE A 73 27.96 -17.52 -2.24
N ASN A 74 28.59 -17.41 -1.06
CA ASN A 74 27.90 -16.92 0.14
C ASN A 74 27.49 -15.46 -0.01
N THR A 75 28.27 -14.65 -0.72
CA THR A 75 27.93 -13.25 -1.00
C THR A 75 26.72 -13.18 -1.93
N ASP A 76 26.71 -13.95 -3.01
CA ASP A 76 25.60 -14.02 -3.96
C ASP A 76 24.30 -14.50 -3.29
N LEU A 77 24.36 -15.55 -2.47
CA LEU A 77 23.19 -16.06 -1.73
C LEU A 77 22.60 -15.01 -0.78
N ASN A 78 23.44 -14.21 -0.12
CA ASN A 78 22.98 -13.12 0.75
C ASN A 78 22.45 -11.92 -0.04
N ALA A 79 22.93 -11.71 -1.25
CA ALA A 79 22.48 -10.65 -2.16
C ALA A 79 21.25 -11.05 -2.99
N THR A 80 20.89 -12.34 -3.01
CA THR A 80 19.73 -12.83 -3.76
C THR A 80 18.45 -12.29 -3.14
N VAL A 81 17.78 -11.38 -3.86
CA VAL A 81 16.48 -10.82 -3.48
C VAL A 81 15.38 -11.66 -4.10
N LEU A 82 14.52 -12.24 -3.27
CA LEU A 82 13.32 -13.00 -3.70
C LEU A 82 12.03 -12.26 -3.35
N ASP A 83 12.15 -11.05 -2.81
CA ASP A 83 11.02 -10.19 -2.50
C ASP A 83 10.30 -9.81 -3.79
N GLY A 84 8.98 -10.03 -3.85
CA GLY A 84 8.18 -9.72 -5.04
C GLY A 84 7.99 -10.88 -6.00
N LEU A 85 8.77 -11.97 -5.89
CA LEU A 85 8.63 -13.14 -6.78
C LEU A 85 7.21 -13.75 -6.74
N ASP A 86 6.58 -13.79 -5.56
CA ASP A 86 5.20 -14.24 -5.40
C ASP A 86 4.19 -13.40 -6.21
N ALA A 87 4.42 -12.10 -6.35
CA ALA A 87 3.57 -11.20 -7.12
C ALA A 87 3.76 -11.40 -8.63
N ASP A 88 5.00 -11.66 -9.06
CA ASP A 88 5.31 -11.95 -10.46
C ASP A 88 4.71 -13.30 -10.89
N LEU A 89 4.83 -14.34 -10.05
CA LEU A 89 4.19 -15.64 -10.30
C LEU A 89 2.67 -15.53 -10.41
N GLN A 90 2.04 -14.73 -9.55
CA GLN A 90 0.60 -14.44 -9.67
C GLN A 90 0.24 -13.71 -10.97
N SER A 91 1.14 -12.87 -11.48
CA SER A 91 0.93 -12.15 -12.74
C SER A 91 0.99 -13.10 -13.94
N ILE A 92 1.92 -14.06 -13.92
CA ILE A 92 2.00 -15.15 -14.91
C ILE A 92 0.74 -16.03 -14.87
N ASP A 93 0.28 -16.43 -13.68
CA ASP A 93 -0.94 -17.22 -13.54
C ASP A 93 -2.17 -16.51 -14.14
N LYS A 94 -2.28 -15.18 -13.95
CA LYS A 94 -3.34 -14.36 -14.56
C LYS A 94 -3.25 -14.32 -16.08
N GLU A 95 -2.05 -14.28 -16.65
CA GLU A 95 -1.85 -14.33 -18.11
C GLU A 95 -2.25 -15.69 -18.68
N LEU A 96 -1.82 -16.78 -18.04
CA LEU A 96 -2.09 -18.14 -18.49
C LEU A 96 -3.55 -18.59 -18.31
N ALA A 97 -4.29 -17.97 -17.40
CA ALA A 97 -5.70 -18.27 -17.16
C ALA A 97 -6.67 -17.61 -18.18
N LYS A 98 -6.14 -16.90 -19.19
CA LYS A 98 -6.91 -16.22 -20.25
C LYS A 98 -7.16 -17.12 -21.47
#